data_AF-A0A5K0YVM7-F1
#
_entry.id   AF-A0A5K0YVM7-F1
#
_cell.length_a   1.000
_cell.length_b   1.000
_cell.length_c   1.000
_cell.angle_alpha   90.00
_cell.angle_beta   90.00
_cell.angle_gamma   90.00
#
_symmetry.space_group_name_H-M   'P 1'
#
loop_
_entity.id
_entity.type
_entity.pdbx_description
1 polymer ?
#
loop_
_entity_poly.entity_id
_entity_poly.type
_entity_poly.pdbx_seq_one_letter_code
_entity_poly.pdbx_strand_id
1 'polypeptide(L)'
;IINVYDPHYESIASFWPHVHERIITSLITSHFHLIGLLSTKKAPSTPLLIILPMLTIWFRNYSKKIFEPTFSKHPVEVSPQTK
;
A
#
# COMPACT_ATOMS: atom_id res chain seq x y z
N ILE A 1 14.20 -19.06 11.65
CA ILE A 1 12.73 -19.25 11.84
C ILE A 1 12.35 -20.74 11.85
N ILE A 2 13.04 -21.63 11.13
CA ILE A 2 12.59 -23.03 10.95
C ILE A 2 12.72 -23.94 12.21
N ASN A 3 13.58 -23.61 13.18
CA ASN A 3 13.88 -24.55 14.29
C ASN A 3 13.42 -24.11 15.69
N VAL A 4 12.99 -22.86 15.88
CA VAL A 4 12.76 -22.31 17.24
C VAL A 4 11.53 -21.38 17.31
N TYR A 5 11.16 -20.73 16.20
CA TYR A 5 9.97 -19.89 16.17
C TYR A 5 8.81 -20.72 15.67
N ASP A 6 8.02 -21.26 16.59
CA ASP A 6 6.67 -21.73 16.29
C ASP A 6 5.78 -20.48 16.14
N PRO A 7 5.32 -20.12 14.93
CA PRO A 7 4.44 -18.98 14.76
C PRO A 7 3.07 -19.34 15.34
N HIS A 8 2.84 -18.97 16.60
CA HIS A 8 1.57 -19.18 17.33
C HIS A 8 0.34 -18.56 16.64
N TYR A 9 0.54 -17.72 15.62
CA TYR A 9 -0.51 -17.19 14.75
C TYR A 9 -0.05 -17.21 13.29
N GLU A 10 -0.64 -18.08 12.47
CA GLU A 10 -0.56 -17.98 11.02
C GLU A 10 -1.38 -16.76 10.57
N SER A 11 -0.73 -15.62 10.55
CA SER A 11 -1.39 -14.35 10.22
C SER A 11 -1.72 -14.21 8.73
N ILE A 12 -1.41 -15.19 7.86
CA ILE A 12 -1.63 -15.19 6.40
C ILE A 12 -1.42 -13.78 5.79
N ALA A 13 -0.34 -13.10 6.20
CA ALA A 13 -0.03 -11.72 5.80
C ALA A 13 -1.16 -10.67 6.01
N SER A 14 -2.11 -10.89 6.91
CA SER A 14 -3.23 -10.00 7.23
C SER A 14 -2.77 -8.60 7.71
N PHE A 15 -1.54 -8.48 8.21
CA PHE A 15 -0.91 -7.20 8.57
C PHE A 15 -0.46 -6.38 7.35
N TRP A 16 -0.32 -6.99 6.18
CA TRP A 16 0.18 -6.37 4.95
C TRP A 16 -0.60 -5.15 4.47
N PRO A 17 -1.96 -5.14 4.43
CA PRO A 17 -2.71 -3.94 4.06
C PRO A 17 -2.42 -2.74 4.97
N HIS A 18 -2.20 -2.97 6.27
CA HIS A 18 -1.87 -1.89 7.19
C HIS A 18 -0.46 -1.33 6.94
N VAL A 19 0.54 -2.20 6.75
CA VAL A 19 1.91 -1.77 6.45
C VAL A 19 1.98 -1.05 5.11
N HIS A 20 1.31 -1.57 4.09
CA HIS A 20 1.25 -1.00 2.75
C HIS A 20 0.66 0.41 2.76
N GLU A 21 -0.43 0.64 3.50
CA GLU A 21 -0.99 1.98 3.67
C GLU A 21 0.00 2.97 4.28
N ARG A 22 0.74 2.55 5.32
CA ARG A 22 1.74 3.42 5.96
C ARG A 22 2.87 3.79 5.01
N ILE A 23 3.35 2.84 4.19
CA ILE A 23 4.37 3.08 3.18
C ILE A 23 3.88 4.09 2.16
N ILE A 24 2.66 3.93 1.62
CA ILE A 24 2.09 4.87 0.65
C ILE A 24 1.90 6.27 1.25
N THR A 25 1.41 6.38 2.49
CA THR A 25 1.29 7.68 3.16
C THR A 25 2.65 8.36 3.28
N SER A 26 3.70 7.63 3.69
CA SER A 26 5.05 8.18 3.77
C SER A 26 5.59 8.65 2.42
N LEU A 27 5.27 7.91 1.35
CA LEU A 27 5.65 8.24 -0.01
C LEU A 27 4.97 9.54 -0.48
N ILE A 28 3.67 9.72 -0.20
CA ILE A 28 2.94 10.96 -0.51
C ILE A 28 3.54 12.16 0.23
N THR A 29 3.85 12.00 1.52
CA THR A 29 4.50 13.05 2.32
C THR A 29 5.87 13.45 1.76
N SER A 30 6.64 12.50 1.22
CA SER A 30 7.91 12.77 0.55
C SER A 30 7.75 13.60 -0.73
N HIS A 31 6.76 13.24 -1.58
CA HIS A 31 6.46 14.02 -2.79
C HIS A 31 6.02 15.45 -2.45
N PHE A 32 5.26 15.64 -1.38
CA PHE A 32 4.85 16.98 -0.93
C PHE A 32 6.05 17.83 -0.49
N HIS A 33 6.98 17.27 0.28
CA HIS A 33 8.20 17.97 0.68
C HIS A 33 9.08 18.33 -0.53
N LEU A 34 9.20 17.42 -1.49
CA LEU A 34 10.00 17.62 -2.69
C LEU A 34 9.41 18.73 -3.58
N ILE A 35 8.09 18.76 -3.77
CA ILE A 35 7.39 19.86 -4.46
C ILE A 35 7.54 21.18 -3.69
N GLY A 36 7.41 21.14 -2.36
CA GLY A 36 7.60 22.31 -1.51
C GLY A 36 8.99 22.92 -1.66
N LEU A 37 10.02 22.08 -1.69
CA LEU A 37 11.41 22.50 -1.90
C LEU A 37 11.64 23.05 -3.32
N LEU A 38 11.24 22.31 -4.36
CA LEU A 38 11.46 22.68 -5.76
C LEU A 38 10.64 23.90 -6.21
N SER A 39 9.48 24.14 -5.61
CA SER A 39 8.65 25.34 -5.86
C SER A 39 9.41 26.63 -5.59
N THR A 40 10.34 26.62 -4.62
CA THR A 40 11.18 27.80 -4.32
C THR A 40 12.16 28.14 -5.45
N LYS A 41 12.50 27.17 -6.33
CA LYS A 41 13.52 27.33 -7.37
C LYS A 41 13.00 27.70 -8.78
N LYS A 42 11.71 28.08 -8.94
CA LYS A 42 11.09 28.42 -10.25
C LYS A 42 11.55 27.49 -11.39
N ALA A 43 11.50 26.17 -11.15
CA ALA A 43 11.80 25.19 -12.18
C ALA A 43 10.59 25.04 -13.12
N PRO A 44 10.76 25.11 -14.46
CA PRO A 44 9.66 25.02 -15.42
C PRO A 44 9.01 23.62 -15.56
N SER A 45 9.50 22.61 -14.85
CA SER A 45 8.94 21.23 -14.84
C SER A 45 7.72 21.04 -13.92
N THR A 46 7.02 22.13 -13.60
CA THR A 46 5.88 22.19 -12.68
C THR A 46 4.72 21.22 -12.96
N PRO A 47 4.34 20.89 -14.22
CA PRO A 47 3.21 19.98 -14.44
C PRO A 47 3.56 18.50 -14.26
N LEU A 48 4.77 18.07 -14.65
CA LEU A 48 5.20 16.67 -14.54
C LEU A 48 5.27 16.21 -13.07
N LEU A 49 5.70 17.12 -12.19
CA LEU A 49 5.85 16.88 -10.76
C LEU A 49 4.52 16.74 -10.00
N ILE A 50 3.43 17.32 -10.53
CA ILE A 50 2.09 17.26 -9.92
C ILE A 50 1.31 16.03 -10.40
N ILE A 51 1.60 15.54 -11.60
CA ILE A 51 1.00 14.31 -12.14
C ILE A 51 1.40 13.08 -11.32
N LEU A 52 2.66 13.02 -10.86
CA LEU A 52 3.19 11.93 -10.02
C LEU A 52 2.37 11.67 -8.73
N PRO A 53 2.16 12.67 -7.85
CA PRO A 53 1.38 12.47 -6.63
C PRO A 53 -0.10 12.19 -6.90
N MET A 54 -0.68 12.73 -7.99
CA MET A 54 -2.06 12.42 -8.38
C MET A 54 -2.23 10.95 -8.78
N LEU A 55 -1.29 10.41 -9.58
CA LEU A 55 -1.26 8.99 -9.95
C LEU A 55 -1.05 8.10 -8.72
N THR A 56 -0.23 8.54 -7.76
CA THR A 56 0.02 7.81 -6.51
C THR A 56 -1.24 7.70 -5.64
N ILE A 57 -2.04 8.76 -5.55
CA ILE A 57 -3.33 8.74 -4.82
C ILE A 57 -4.33 7.78 -5.50
N TRP A 58 -4.37 7.78 -6.83
CA TRP A 58 -5.23 6.86 -7.57
C TRP A 58 -4.80 5.40 -7.35
N PHE A 59 -3.49 5.12 -7.43
CA PHE A 59 -2.93 3.81 -7.17
C PHE A 59 -3.22 3.31 -5.74
N ARG A 60 -3.19 4.21 -4.75
CA ARG A 60 -3.59 3.89 -3.37
C ARG A 60 -5.03 3.39 -3.29
N ASN A 61 -5.97 4.14 -3.88
CA ASN A 61 -7.38 3.77 -3.87
C ASN A 61 -7.65 2.48 -4.65
N TYR A 62 -6.95 2.29 -5.78
CA TYR A 62 -7.00 1.06 -6.56
C TYR A 62 -6.51 -0.15 -5.75
N SER A 63 -5.36 0.00 -5.08
CA SER A 63 -4.78 -1.03 -4.21
C SER A 63 -5.74 -1.40 -3.09
N LYS A 64 -6.30 -0.44 -2.36
CA LYS A 64 -7.30 -0.71 -1.32
C LYS A 64 -8.47 -1.53 -1.86
N LYS A 65 -9.06 -1.10 -2.97
CA LYS A 65 -10.24 -1.75 -3.56
C LYS A 65 -9.98 -3.20 -3.99
N ILE A 66 -8.75 -3.54 -4.36
CA ILE A 66 -8.36 -4.90 -4.76
C ILE A 66 -7.95 -5.76 -3.57
N PHE A 67 -7.24 -5.22 -2.58
CA PHE A 67 -6.77 -6.00 -1.44
C PHE A 67 -7.87 -6.27 -0.40
N GLU A 68 -8.81 -5.36 -0.22
CA GLU A 68 -9.92 -5.51 0.73
C GLU A 68 -10.75 -6.80 0.53
N PRO A 69 -11.14 -7.21 -0.70
CA PRO A 69 -11.85 -8.48 -0.91
C PRO A 69 -10.96 -9.73 -0.74
N THR A 70 -9.67 -9.65 -1.04
CA THR A 70 -8.74 -10.80 -0.98
C THR A 70 -8.37 -11.18 0.45
N PHE A 71 -8.37 -10.23 1.39
CA PHE A 71 -8.04 -10.48 2.80
C PHE A 71 -9.26 -10.66 3.71
N SER A 72 -10.43 -10.13 3.33
CA SER A 72 -11.66 -10.20 4.15
C SER A 72 -12.52 -11.43 3.85
N LYS A 73 -12.51 -11.92 2.62
CA LYS A 73 -13.24 -13.13 2.23
C LYS A 73 -12.24 -14.26 2.05
N HIS A 74 -12.22 -15.21 2.99
CA HIS A 74 -11.66 -16.52 2.67
C HIS A 74 -12.40 -17.04 1.43
N PRO A 75 -11.71 -17.31 0.30
CA PRO A 75 -12.35 -17.88 -0.86
C PRO A 75 -13.00 -19.19 -0.40
N VAL A 76 -14.30 -19.34 -0.67
CA VAL A 76 -15.04 -20.57 -0.33
C VAL A 76 -14.39 -21.82 -0.96
N GLU A 77 -13.56 -21.60 -1.97
CA GLU A 77 -12.74 -22.57 -2.70
C GLU A 77 -11.59 -23.18 -1.87
N VAL A 78 -11.09 -22.48 -0.83
CA VAL A 78 -10.05 -23.00 0.09
C VAL A 78 -10.60 -23.45 1.45
N SER A 79 -11.90 -23.30 1.70
CA SER A 79 -12.52 -23.95 2.86
C SER A 79 -12.55 -25.46 2.62
N PRO A 80 -12.07 -26.30 3.56
CA PRO A 80 -12.19 -27.74 3.45
C PRO A 80 -13.67 -28.08 3.27
N GLN A 81 -14.04 -28.60 2.10
CA GLN A 81 -15.34 -29.20 1.88
C GLN A 81 -15.44 -30.37 2.86
N THR A 82 -16.10 -30.15 3.98
CA THR A 82 -16.51 -31.20 4.92
C THR A 82 -17.48 -32.10 4.19
N LYS A 83 -16.95 -33.14 3.56
CA LYS A 83 -17.67 -34.38 3.23
C LYS A 83 -17.87 -35.19 4.49
#